data_AF-A0AAU5DFY7-F1
#
_entry.id   AF-A0AAU5DFY7-F1
#
_cell.length_a   1.000
_cell.length_b   1.000
_cell.length_c   1.000
_cell.angle_alpha   90.00
_cell.angle_beta   90.00
_cell.angle_gamma   90.00
#
_symmetry.space_group_name_H-M   'P 1'
#
loop_
_entity.id
_entity.type
_entity.pdbx_description
1 polymer ?
#
loop_
_entity_poly.entity_id
_entity_poly.type
_entity_poly.pdbx_seq_one_letter_code
_entity_poly.pdbx_strand_id
1 'polypeptide(L)'
;MSDRNHPTDHSAGHGPDTGPEPELDAYDPRFALTPVDEPALTETGVMLMGLDAERLLAGLGMATLADDPAQVALAVDRVRHGVTAALGFDTLVEAGARRWRAARTALALAGPHPPAPASLRRAWDQALTTLAYCDLGEPGPATTAHLAACWLRHDEIDRCAQRPAAAPTGS
;
A
#
# COMPACT_ATOMS: atom_id res chain seq x y z
N MET A 1 -55.75 -57.20 -20.68
CA MET A 1 -56.84 -56.54 -21.42
C MET A 1 -57.53 -55.59 -20.46
N SER A 2 -57.45 -54.30 -20.78
CA SER A 2 -58.27 -53.17 -20.30
C SER A 2 -58.27 -52.85 -18.80
N ASP A 3 -57.47 -51.86 -18.42
CA ASP A 3 -57.90 -50.88 -17.42
C ASP A 3 -57.65 -49.45 -17.93
N ARG A 4 -58.59 -48.59 -17.55
CA ARG A 4 -58.93 -47.29 -18.16
C ARG A 4 -57.92 -46.22 -17.80
N ASN A 5 -57.41 -45.50 -18.81
CA ASN A 5 -56.74 -44.21 -18.63
C ASN A 5 -57.63 -43.06 -19.13
N HIS A 6 -57.59 -41.98 -18.36
CA HIS A 6 -58.33 -40.73 -18.46
C HIS A 6 -58.21 -39.99 -19.82
N PRO A 7 -59.21 -39.18 -20.20
CA PRO A 7 -59.16 -38.33 -21.39
C PRO A 7 -58.46 -36.97 -21.14
N THR A 8 -57.88 -36.50 -22.24
CA THR A 8 -57.23 -35.22 -22.60
C THR A 8 -57.98 -33.93 -22.28
N ASP A 9 -57.26 -32.82 -22.05
CA ASP A 9 -57.39 -31.64 -22.93
C ASP A 9 -56.18 -30.66 -22.91
N HIS A 10 -56.03 -29.97 -24.05
CA HIS A 10 -54.99 -29.04 -24.51
C HIS A 10 -55.11 -27.62 -23.94
N SER A 11 -53.96 -26.92 -23.84
CA SER A 11 -53.69 -25.54 -24.35
C SER A 11 -52.50 -24.94 -23.58
N ALA A 12 -51.34 -24.76 -24.22
CA ALA A 12 -50.94 -23.57 -24.98
C ALA A 12 -50.75 -22.32 -24.11
N GLY A 13 -49.50 -21.87 -24.00
CA GLY A 13 -49.19 -20.47 -23.69
C GLY A 13 -48.03 -20.24 -22.72
N HIS A 14 -47.08 -19.42 -23.18
CA HIS A 14 -46.10 -18.68 -22.39
C HIS A 14 -44.91 -19.46 -21.81
N GLY A 15 -43.87 -19.60 -22.64
CA GLY A 15 -42.51 -19.57 -22.10
C GLY A 15 -42.26 -18.17 -21.51
N PRO A 16 -41.67 -18.03 -20.31
CA PRO A 16 -41.21 -16.75 -19.84
C PRO A 16 -40.01 -16.33 -20.69
N ASP A 17 -40.28 -15.39 -21.57
CA ASP A 17 -39.43 -14.26 -21.96
C ASP A 17 -38.14 -14.18 -21.12
N THR A 18 -37.04 -14.65 -21.70
CA THR A 18 -35.69 -14.36 -21.22
C THR A 18 -35.38 -12.93 -21.63
N GLY A 19 -35.99 -11.99 -20.91
CA GLY A 19 -35.57 -10.59 -20.96
C GLY A 19 -34.06 -10.51 -20.73
N PRO A 20 -33.36 -9.54 -21.34
CA PRO A 20 -31.91 -9.43 -21.18
C PRO A 20 -31.60 -9.36 -19.69
N GLU A 21 -30.80 -10.31 -19.20
CA GLU A 21 -30.27 -10.29 -17.84
C GLU A 21 -29.67 -8.89 -17.61
N PRO A 22 -29.90 -8.26 -16.45
CA PRO A 22 -29.29 -6.98 -16.17
C PRO A 22 -27.78 -7.17 -16.35
N GLU A 23 -27.21 -6.50 -17.36
CA GLU A 23 -25.77 -6.28 -17.42
C GLU A 23 -25.41 -5.77 -16.04
N LEU A 24 -24.70 -6.60 -15.28
CA LEU A 24 -24.07 -6.20 -14.04
C LEU A 24 -23.25 -4.99 -14.43
N ASP A 25 -23.75 -3.78 -14.11
CA ASP A 25 -23.02 -2.53 -14.22
C ASP A 25 -21.61 -2.86 -13.72
N ALA A 26 -20.65 -2.89 -14.65
CA ALA A 26 -19.36 -3.50 -14.39
C ALA A 26 -18.71 -2.71 -13.26
N TYR A 27 -18.80 -3.26 -12.04
CA TYR A 27 -18.34 -2.60 -10.84
C TYR A 27 -16.87 -2.31 -11.02
N ASP A 28 -16.52 -1.05 -11.23
CA ASP A 28 -15.15 -0.62 -11.41
C ASP A 28 -14.54 -0.40 -10.02
N PRO A 29 -13.68 -1.32 -9.53
CA PRO A 29 -13.09 -1.19 -8.21
C PRO A 29 -12.19 0.05 -8.10
N ARG A 30 -11.87 0.73 -9.20
CA ARG A 30 -11.12 2.00 -9.18
C ARG A 30 -11.92 3.17 -8.60
N PHE A 31 -13.26 3.15 -8.71
CA PHE A 31 -14.12 4.25 -8.26
C PHE A 31 -14.86 3.98 -6.96
N ALA A 32 -14.72 2.81 -6.38
CA ALA A 32 -15.48 2.52 -5.19
C ALA A 32 -15.01 3.35 -3.99
N LEU A 33 -16.00 3.82 -3.22
CA LEU A 33 -15.79 4.76 -2.12
C LEU A 33 -15.06 4.08 -0.95
N THR A 34 -14.38 4.91 -0.17
CA THR A 34 -13.78 4.53 1.12
C THR A 34 -14.88 4.49 2.20
N PRO A 35 -14.93 3.45 3.05
CA PRO A 35 -15.79 3.43 4.24
C PRO A 35 -15.39 4.52 5.26
N VAL A 36 -16.36 5.06 5.99
CA VAL A 36 -16.15 6.20 6.90
C VAL A 36 -15.32 5.83 8.15
N ASP A 37 -15.34 4.56 8.56
CA ASP A 37 -14.64 4.07 9.76
C ASP A 37 -13.27 3.46 9.43
N GLU A 38 -12.42 4.19 8.71
CA GLU A 38 -11.09 3.67 8.38
C GLU A 38 -10.16 3.61 9.61
N PRO A 39 -9.27 2.59 9.68
CA PRO A 39 -8.32 2.46 10.77
C PRO A 39 -7.35 3.65 10.87
N ALA A 40 -6.87 3.96 12.08
CA ALA A 40 -5.90 5.04 12.33
C ALA A 40 -4.57 4.90 11.54
N LEU A 41 -4.22 3.68 11.15
CA LEU A 41 -3.06 3.41 10.31
C LEU A 41 -3.22 3.97 8.89
N THR A 42 -4.45 4.08 8.38
CA THR A 42 -4.73 4.65 7.06
C THR A 42 -4.53 6.16 7.04
N GLU A 43 -4.96 6.87 8.09
CA GLU A 43 -4.67 8.30 8.25
C GLU A 43 -3.16 8.56 8.40
N THR A 44 -2.44 7.66 9.09
CA THR A 44 -0.97 7.73 9.12
C THR A 44 -0.36 7.52 7.74
N GLY A 45 -0.92 6.62 6.94
CA GLY A 45 -0.53 6.44 5.55
C GLY A 45 -0.68 7.71 4.72
N VAL A 46 -1.81 8.39 4.84
CA VAL A 46 -2.05 9.69 4.16
C VAL A 46 -1.00 10.73 4.59
N MET A 47 -0.69 10.82 5.88
CA MET A 47 0.35 11.74 6.37
C MET A 47 1.73 11.41 5.81
N LEU A 48 2.13 10.13 5.83
CA LEU A 48 3.44 9.69 5.32
C LEU A 48 3.58 9.97 3.83
N MET A 49 2.50 9.83 3.06
CA MET A 49 2.49 10.11 1.62
C MET A 49 2.75 11.59 1.29
N GLY A 50 2.56 12.50 2.25
CA GLY A 50 2.92 13.92 2.12
C GLY A 50 4.41 14.25 2.37
N LEU A 51 5.23 13.29 2.83
CA LEU A 51 6.65 13.50 3.09
C LEU A 51 7.47 13.44 1.81
N ASP A 52 8.62 14.12 1.73
CA ASP A 52 9.54 13.94 0.60
C ASP A 52 10.31 12.60 0.68
N ALA A 53 10.92 12.16 -0.43
CA ALA A 53 11.63 10.89 -0.50
C ALA A 53 12.76 10.76 0.54
N GLU A 54 13.46 11.86 0.86
CA GLU A 54 14.52 11.86 1.88
C GLU A 54 13.93 11.62 3.28
N ARG A 55 12.83 12.29 3.62
CA ARG A 55 12.13 12.08 4.90
C ARG A 55 11.56 10.66 5.00
N LEU A 56 11.04 10.10 3.92
CA LEU A 56 10.57 8.71 3.88
C LEU A 56 11.71 7.71 4.14
N LEU A 57 12.86 7.90 3.48
CA LEU A 57 14.04 7.08 3.71
C LEU A 57 14.60 7.26 5.12
N ALA A 58 14.72 8.50 5.62
CA ALA A 58 15.15 8.76 6.99
C ALA A 58 14.22 8.10 8.01
N GLY A 59 12.91 8.14 7.77
CA GLY A 59 11.91 7.43 8.57
C GLY A 59 12.11 5.92 8.55
N LEU A 60 12.32 5.32 7.38
CA LEU A 60 12.67 3.89 7.26
C LEU A 60 13.99 3.55 7.98
N GLY A 61 14.96 4.47 8.01
CA GLY A 61 16.21 4.35 8.77
C GLY A 61 16.01 4.42 10.28
N MET A 62 14.97 5.10 10.76
CA MET A 62 14.65 5.25 12.18
C MET A 62 13.61 4.24 12.69
N ALA A 63 12.77 3.69 11.81
CA ALA A 63 11.60 2.88 12.15
C ALA A 63 11.87 1.55 12.89
N THR A 64 13.13 1.17 13.07
CA THR A 64 13.51 0.03 13.95
C THR A 64 13.64 0.43 15.41
N LEU A 65 13.55 1.72 15.73
CA LEU A 65 13.74 2.27 17.08
C LEU A 65 12.42 2.66 17.76
N ALA A 66 11.30 2.60 17.04
CA ALA A 66 9.98 2.94 17.54
C ALA A 66 8.91 2.17 16.76
N ASP A 67 7.78 1.88 17.42
CA ASP A 67 6.66 1.16 16.81
C ASP A 67 5.63 2.10 16.16
N ASP A 68 5.57 3.36 16.59
CA ASP A 68 4.60 4.34 16.09
C ASP A 68 5.14 5.10 14.87
N PRO A 69 4.57 4.92 13.67
CA PRO A 69 5.02 5.61 12.46
C PRO A 69 4.89 7.14 12.53
N ALA A 70 3.90 7.69 13.23
CA ALA A 70 3.74 9.14 13.36
C ALA A 70 4.85 9.73 14.25
N GLN A 71 5.23 9.03 15.32
CA GLN A 71 6.37 9.43 16.15
C GLN A 71 7.69 9.38 15.39
N VAL A 72 7.89 8.39 14.53
CA VAL A 72 9.06 8.32 13.65
C VAL A 72 9.12 9.54 12.72
N ALA A 73 8.01 9.89 12.06
CA ALA A 73 7.96 11.06 11.19
C ALA A 73 8.29 12.37 11.93
N LEU A 74 7.74 12.56 13.14
CA LEU A 74 8.04 13.72 13.99
C LEU A 74 9.51 13.75 14.42
N ALA A 75 10.09 12.60 14.76
CA ALA A 75 11.50 12.51 15.15
C ALA A 75 12.43 12.82 13.96
N VAL A 76 12.12 12.31 12.77
CA VAL A 76 12.85 12.66 11.54
C VAL A 76 12.81 14.16 11.26
N ASP A 77 11.65 14.80 11.43
CA ASP A 77 11.52 16.24 11.23
C ASP A 77 12.37 17.04 12.24
N ARG A 78 12.39 16.62 13.50
CA ARG A 78 13.28 17.19 14.53
C ARG A 78 14.76 17.05 14.15
N VAL A 79 15.19 15.87 13.69
CA VAL A 79 16.57 15.64 13.25
C VAL A 79 16.93 16.53 12.06
N ARG A 80 16.02 16.66 11.08
CA ARG A 80 16.20 17.55 9.93
C ARG A 80 16.38 19.01 10.34
N HIS A 81 15.68 19.45 11.38
CA HIS A 81 15.79 20.80 11.94
C HIS A 81 16.94 20.97 12.95
N GLY A 82 17.83 19.98 13.08
CA GLY A 82 19.00 20.06 13.96
C GLY A 82 18.67 19.97 15.45
N VAL A 83 17.47 19.52 15.80
CA VAL A 83 17.09 19.31 17.19
C VAL A 83 17.68 17.98 17.66
N THR A 84 18.74 18.09 18.47
CA THR A 84 19.34 17.07 19.34
C THR A 84 19.13 15.63 18.89
N ALA A 85 19.99 15.14 17.99
CA ALA A 85 20.03 13.74 17.58
C ALA A 85 21.46 13.20 17.61
N ALA A 86 21.62 11.96 18.08
CA ALA A 86 22.90 11.26 18.03
C ALA A 86 23.32 10.89 16.59
N LEU A 87 22.37 10.88 15.65
CA LEU A 87 22.57 10.59 14.24
C LEU A 87 22.06 11.77 13.40
N GLY A 88 22.85 12.19 12.41
CA GLY A 88 22.45 13.21 11.46
C GLY A 88 21.38 12.72 10.48
N PHE A 89 20.64 13.65 9.88
CA PHE A 89 19.60 13.35 8.90
C PHE A 89 20.14 12.51 7.72
N ASP A 90 21.30 12.86 7.18
CA ASP A 90 21.92 12.13 6.06
C ASP A 90 22.25 10.67 6.43
N THR A 91 22.68 10.42 7.67
CA THR A 91 22.95 9.07 8.16
C THR A 91 21.67 8.23 8.24
N LEU A 92 20.55 8.85 8.62
CA LEU A 92 19.24 8.19 8.61
C LEU A 92 18.79 7.89 7.19
N VAL A 93 18.93 8.83 6.26
CA VAL A 93 18.61 8.62 4.84
C VAL A 93 19.42 7.45 4.28
N GLU A 94 20.72 7.39 4.57
CA GLU A 94 21.59 6.31 4.11
C GLU A 94 21.19 4.95 4.70
N ALA A 95 20.87 4.92 6.00
CA ALA A 95 20.35 3.72 6.66
C ALA A 95 19.03 3.26 6.04
N GLY A 96 18.12 4.20 5.76
CA GLY A 96 16.88 3.97 5.04
C GLY A 96 17.12 3.41 3.64
N ALA A 97 18.03 4.01 2.87
CA ALA A 97 18.35 3.57 1.52
C ALA A 97 18.90 2.13 1.49
N ARG A 98 19.72 1.75 2.48
CA ARG A 98 20.19 0.36 2.62
C ARG A 98 19.04 -0.60 2.89
N ARG A 99 18.13 -0.24 3.80
CA ARG A 99 16.95 -1.06 4.14
C ARG A 99 15.98 -1.17 2.97
N TRP A 100 15.72 -0.06 2.29
CA TRP A 100 14.91 -0.03 1.09
C TRP A 100 15.46 -1.00 0.03
N ARG A 101 16.76 -0.93 -0.28
CA ARG A 101 17.39 -1.83 -1.25
C ARG A 101 17.28 -3.31 -0.87
N ALA A 102 17.41 -3.63 0.42
CA ALA A 102 17.23 -4.99 0.91
C ALA A 102 15.78 -5.48 0.70
N ALA A 103 14.78 -4.67 1.10
CA ALA A 103 13.37 -5.00 0.94
C ALA A 103 12.90 -4.99 -0.53
N ARG A 104 13.47 -4.12 -1.36
CA ARG A 104 13.10 -3.93 -2.78
C ARG A 104 13.22 -5.22 -3.58
N THR A 105 14.19 -6.06 -3.23
CA THR A 105 14.42 -7.36 -3.88
C THR A 105 13.27 -8.32 -3.59
N ALA A 106 12.84 -8.44 -2.32
CA ALA A 106 11.68 -9.25 -1.94
C ALA A 106 10.38 -8.71 -2.56
N LEU A 107 10.21 -7.39 -2.57
CA LEU A 107 9.04 -6.73 -3.18
C LEU A 107 8.97 -6.94 -4.70
N ALA A 108 10.10 -6.98 -5.39
CA ALA A 108 10.14 -7.27 -6.83
C ALA A 108 9.65 -8.69 -7.15
N LEU A 109 9.84 -9.65 -6.23
CA LEU A 109 9.37 -11.03 -6.39
C LEU A 109 7.86 -11.19 -6.19
N ALA A 110 7.21 -10.25 -5.50
CA ALA A 110 5.75 -10.24 -5.30
C ALA A 110 4.95 -9.98 -6.59
N GLY A 111 5.63 -9.62 -7.69
CA GLY A 111 5.03 -9.45 -9.02
C GLY A 111 4.79 -7.99 -9.40
N PRO A 112 4.28 -7.75 -10.62
CA PRO A 112 4.05 -6.40 -11.13
C PRO A 112 3.02 -5.67 -10.29
N HIS A 113 3.28 -4.39 -10.04
CA HIS A 113 2.35 -3.54 -9.31
C HIS A 113 1.04 -3.44 -10.10
N PRO A 114 -0.12 -3.81 -9.52
CA PRO A 114 -1.40 -3.58 -10.16
C PRO A 114 -1.58 -2.07 -10.40
N PRO A 115 -2.35 -1.65 -11.40
CA PRO A 115 -2.58 -0.23 -11.66
C PRO A 115 -3.08 0.44 -10.38
N ALA A 116 -2.41 1.54 -9.99
CA ALA A 116 -2.70 2.22 -8.74
C ALA A 116 -4.18 2.62 -8.70
N PRO A 117 -4.90 2.33 -7.59
CA PRO A 117 -6.28 2.76 -7.46
C PRO A 117 -6.36 4.29 -7.41
N ALA A 118 -7.50 4.86 -7.83
CA ALA A 118 -7.69 6.31 -7.83
C ALA A 118 -7.74 6.91 -6.40
N SER A 119 -7.98 6.07 -5.38
CA SER A 119 -7.97 6.46 -3.97
C SER A 119 -6.62 6.12 -3.31
N LEU A 120 -5.97 7.14 -2.75
CA LEU A 120 -4.74 7.00 -1.96
C LEU A 120 -4.89 5.99 -0.81
N ARG A 121 -6.06 5.96 -0.17
CA ARG A 121 -6.36 5.06 0.95
C ARG A 121 -6.41 3.60 0.50
N ARG A 122 -7.00 3.33 -0.67
CA ARG A 122 -6.98 1.99 -1.27
C ARG A 122 -5.58 1.57 -1.70
N ALA A 123 -4.80 2.49 -2.24
CA ALA A 123 -3.42 2.22 -2.61
C ALA A 123 -2.60 1.83 -1.36
N TRP A 124 -2.84 2.53 -0.26
CA TRP A 124 -2.24 2.23 1.04
C TRP A 124 -2.59 0.83 1.55
N ASP A 125 -3.89 0.49 1.61
CA ASP A 125 -4.33 -0.84 2.09
C ASP A 125 -3.79 -1.97 1.22
N GLN A 126 -3.76 -1.76 -0.10
CA GLN A 126 -3.17 -2.71 -1.04
C GLN A 126 -1.66 -2.85 -0.85
N ALA A 127 -0.94 -1.75 -0.57
CA ALA A 127 0.48 -1.80 -0.26
C ALA A 127 0.75 -2.59 1.03
N LEU A 128 -0.01 -2.33 2.10
CA LEU A 128 0.10 -3.09 3.35
C LEU A 128 -0.20 -4.59 3.14
N THR A 129 -1.25 -4.89 2.36
CA THR A 129 -1.60 -6.28 2.00
C THR A 129 -0.45 -6.95 1.24
N THR A 130 0.13 -6.25 0.25
CA THR A 130 1.27 -6.77 -0.53
C THR A 130 2.47 -7.07 0.37
N LEU A 131 2.79 -6.15 1.28
CA LEU A 131 3.89 -6.32 2.23
C LEU A 131 3.69 -7.50 3.16
N ALA A 132 2.46 -7.77 3.60
CA ALA A 132 2.14 -8.91 4.46
C ALA A 132 2.43 -10.27 3.81
N TYR A 133 2.48 -10.34 2.47
CA TYR A 133 2.83 -11.55 1.72
C TYR A 133 4.31 -11.62 1.32
N CYS A 134 5.09 -10.57 1.57
CA CYS A 134 6.51 -10.54 1.26
C CYS A 134 7.34 -11.09 2.42
N ASP A 135 8.39 -11.85 2.11
CA ASP A 135 9.38 -12.27 3.11
C ASP A 135 10.29 -11.10 3.48
N LEU A 136 9.84 -10.30 4.45
CA LEU A 136 10.52 -9.12 4.97
C LEU A 136 10.99 -9.32 6.42
N GLY A 137 10.91 -10.56 6.93
CA GLY A 137 11.01 -10.87 8.35
C GLY A 137 9.76 -10.43 9.13
N GLU A 138 9.94 -10.07 10.40
CA GLU A 138 8.89 -9.50 11.26
C GLU A 138 9.11 -8.00 11.47
N PRO A 139 8.81 -7.14 10.47
CA PRO A 139 8.95 -5.71 10.63
C PRO A 139 7.91 -5.17 11.62
N GLY A 140 8.37 -4.33 12.55
CA GLY A 140 7.48 -3.59 13.45
C GLY A 140 6.56 -2.61 12.70
N PRO A 141 5.48 -2.11 13.33
CA PRO A 141 4.45 -1.34 12.64
C PRO A 141 4.97 -0.08 11.93
N ALA A 142 5.90 0.65 12.55
CA ALA A 142 6.52 1.80 11.92
C ALA A 142 7.34 1.44 10.67
N THR A 143 8.04 0.30 10.69
CA THR A 143 8.84 -0.17 9.55
C THR A 143 7.91 -0.54 8.40
N THR A 144 6.85 -1.29 8.68
CA THR A 144 5.83 -1.65 7.69
C THR A 144 5.19 -0.42 7.05
N ALA A 145 4.81 0.59 7.85
CA ALA A 145 4.20 1.81 7.32
C ALA A 145 5.19 2.63 6.46
N HIS A 146 6.42 2.84 6.89
CA HIS A 146 7.41 3.57 6.09
C HIS A 146 7.78 2.81 4.82
N LEU A 147 7.84 1.48 4.89
CA LEU A 147 8.10 0.65 3.72
C LEU A 147 6.92 0.69 2.73
N ALA A 148 5.67 0.73 3.20
CA ALA A 148 4.48 0.92 2.37
C ALA A 148 4.51 2.26 1.64
N ALA A 149 4.83 3.34 2.36
CA ALA A 149 4.99 4.67 1.76
C ALA A 149 6.12 4.68 0.70
N CYS A 150 7.24 4.03 1.00
CA CYS A 150 8.35 3.90 0.05
C CYS A 150 7.93 3.09 -1.19
N TRP A 151 7.17 2.02 -1.00
CA TRP A 151 6.67 1.17 -2.09
C TRP A 151 5.75 1.90 -3.05
N LEU A 152 4.80 2.68 -2.52
CA LEU A 152 3.89 3.50 -3.32
C LEU A 152 4.60 4.57 -4.15
N ARG A 153 5.81 4.97 -3.74
CA ARG A 153 6.65 5.98 -4.43
C ARG A 153 7.98 5.40 -4.90
N HIS A 154 8.02 4.10 -5.20
CA HIS A 154 9.27 3.37 -5.40
C HIS A 154 10.18 4.02 -6.46
N ASP A 155 9.65 4.59 -7.56
CA ASP A 155 10.48 5.26 -8.57
C ASP A 155 11.27 6.46 -8.00
N GLU A 156 10.63 7.28 -7.16
CA GLU A 156 11.28 8.42 -6.53
C GLU A 156 12.26 7.98 -5.45
N ILE A 157 11.86 6.97 -4.67
CA ILE A 157 12.70 6.39 -3.62
C ILE A 157 13.92 5.70 -4.21
N ASP A 158 13.78 4.98 -5.33
CA ASP A 158 14.86 4.32 -6.04
C ASP A 158 15.88 5.36 -6.54
N ARG A 159 15.42 6.45 -7.18
CA ARG A 159 16.31 7.57 -7.56
C ARG A 159 17.03 8.18 -6.35
N CYS A 160 16.31 8.37 -5.24
CA CYS A 160 16.88 8.95 -4.03
C CYS A 160 17.91 8.01 -3.37
N ALA A 161 17.63 6.71 -3.31
CA ALA A 161 18.46 5.68 -2.68
C ALA A 161 19.71 5.32 -3.47
N GLN A 162 19.75 5.63 -4.78
CA GLN A 162 20.91 5.46 -5.65
C GLN A 162 21.90 6.64 -5.58
N ARG A 163 21.50 7.76 -4.99
CA ARG A 163 22.37 8.94 -4.86
C ARG A 163 23.49 8.61 -3.87
N PRO A 164 24.77 8.78 -4.25
CA PRO A 164 25.87 8.65 -3.31
C PRO A 164 25.73 9.72 -2.22
N ALA A 165 26.03 9.35 -0.97
CA ALA A 165 26.13 10.32 0.11
C ALA A 165 27.12 11.41 -0.31
N ALA A 166 26.70 12.68 -0.22
CA ALA A 166 27.59 13.79 -0.52
C ALA A 166 28.84 13.64 0.36
N ALA A 167 30.02 13.64 -0.26
CA ALA A 167 31.27 13.56 0.49
C ALA A 167 31.29 14.70 1.52
N PRO A 168 31.72 14.43 2.77
CA PRO A 168 31.84 15.51 3.75
C PRO A 168 32.84 16.52 3.21
N THR A 169 32.35 17.69 2.81
CA THR A 169 33.20 18.87 2.58
C THR A 169 33.81 19.23 3.92
N GLY A 170 35.01 18.71 4.17
CA GLY A 170 35.84 19.14 5.29
C GLY A 170 36.09 20.64 5.19
N SER A 171 35.73 21.35 6.26
CA SER A 171 36.27 22.67 6.60
C SER A 171 37.20 22.50 7.80
#